data_AF-A0A7S2PFX3-F1
#
_entry.id   AF-A0A7S2PFX3-F1
#
_cell.length_a   1.000
_cell.length_b   1.000
_cell.length_c   1.000
_cell.angle_alpha   90.00
_cell.angle_beta   90.00
_cell.angle_gamma   90.00
#
_symmetry.space_group_name_H-M   'P 1'
#
loop_
_entity.id
_entity.type
_entity.pdbx_description
1 polymer ?
#
loop_
_entity_poly.entity_id
_entity_poly.type
_entity_poly.pdbx_seq_one_letter_code
_entity_poly.pdbx_strand_id
1 'polypeptide(L)'
;SPMIKERIHKLEGIGFMWDASDKCCAKRDDESWARMFEELMDYKDNLGDCLVPNKYQDNPKLGSWVRTQRRMYHRTKKGKSSPMTKERIHKLEGIGFVWDASDKCHGKRDDEGW
;
A
#
# COMPACT_ATOMS: atom_id res chain seq x y z
N SER A 1 46.18 -7.78 0.09
CA SER A 1 46.52 -6.94 1.26
C SER A 1 45.38 -6.88 2.26
N PRO A 2 45.65 -7.02 3.58
CA PRO A 2 44.60 -7.11 4.62
C PRO A 2 43.81 -5.80 4.81
N MET A 3 44.35 -4.68 4.33
CA MET A 3 43.79 -3.33 4.47
C MET A 3 42.50 -3.04 3.68
N ILE A 4 41.96 -4.00 2.92
CA ILE A 4 40.68 -3.83 2.23
C ILE A 4 39.50 -4.10 3.17
N LYS A 5 39.63 -5.05 4.10
CA LYS A 5 38.51 -5.44 4.97
C LYS A 5 38.21 -4.40 6.06
N GLU A 6 39.22 -3.69 6.53
CA GLU A 6 39.07 -2.72 7.62
C GLU A 6 38.46 -1.38 7.16
N ARG A 7 38.62 -1.01 5.87
CA ARG A 7 37.98 0.19 5.30
C ARG A 7 36.49 0.02 5.05
N ILE A 8 36.00 -1.21 4.91
CA ILE A 8 34.59 -1.48 4.55
C ILE A 8 33.67 -1.23 5.75
N HIS A 9 34.01 -1.70 6.95
CA HIS A 9 33.15 -1.53 8.14
C HIS A 9 33.01 -0.07 8.61
N LYS A 10 33.92 0.83 8.24
CA LYS A 10 33.82 2.25 8.62
C LYS A 10 32.86 3.04 7.74
N LEU A 11 32.51 2.52 6.55
CA LEU A 11 31.68 3.19 5.56
C LEU A 11 30.20 2.76 5.61
N GLU A 12 29.88 1.63 6.25
CA GLU A 12 28.50 1.17 6.45
C GLU A 12 27.71 2.03 7.44
N GLY A 13 28.41 2.74 8.35
CA GLY A 13 27.80 3.69 9.29
C GLY A 13 27.44 5.06 8.71
N ILE A 14 27.82 5.35 7.45
CA ILE A 14 27.67 6.68 6.82
C ILE A 14 26.80 6.61 5.54
N GLY A 15 26.19 5.45 5.25
CA GLY A 15 25.31 5.30 4.09
C GLY A 15 26.03 5.45 2.75
N PHE A 16 27.28 4.98 2.65
CA PHE A 16 28.01 5.00 1.39
C PHE A 16 27.42 3.95 0.43
N MET A 17 26.58 4.41 -0.50
CA MET A 17 25.84 3.59 -1.46
C MET A 17 26.75 3.18 -2.63
N TRP A 18 27.02 1.88 -2.78
CA TRP A 18 27.81 1.34 -3.90
C TRP A 18 26.98 0.96 -5.13
N ASP A 19 25.65 0.90 -5.03
CA ASP A 19 24.77 0.68 -6.17
C ASP A 19 23.43 1.39 -5.95
N ALA A 20 23.19 2.45 -6.73
CA ALA A 20 21.99 3.27 -6.66
C ALA A 20 20.79 2.65 -7.42
N SER A 21 20.93 1.48 -8.03
CA SER A 21 19.89 0.89 -8.88
C SER A 21 18.84 0.08 -8.11
N ASP A 22 19.22 -0.66 -7.06
CA ASP A 22 18.31 -1.69 -6.50
C ASP A 22 17.63 -1.31 -5.16
N LYS A 23 18.14 -0.33 -4.41
CA LYS A 23 17.56 0.08 -3.11
C LYS A 23 16.71 1.35 -3.15
N CYS A 24 16.92 2.21 -4.14
CA CYS A 24 16.29 3.54 -4.17
C CYS A 24 14.87 3.50 -4.77
N CYS A 25 14.59 2.58 -5.68
CA CYS A 25 13.28 2.44 -6.33
C CYS A 25 12.22 1.89 -5.38
N ALA A 26 12.54 0.85 -4.60
CA ALA A 26 11.61 0.26 -3.63
C ALA A 26 11.19 1.26 -2.54
N LYS A 27 12.13 2.08 -2.03
CA LYS A 27 11.82 3.13 -1.04
C LYS A 27 10.87 4.20 -1.59
N ARG A 28 11.10 4.64 -2.84
CA ARG A 28 10.25 5.65 -3.50
C ARG A 28 8.82 5.15 -3.74
N ASP A 29 8.67 3.87 -4.04
CA ASP A 29 7.36 3.24 -4.22
C ASP A 29 6.57 3.14 -2.90
N ASP A 30 7.27 2.93 -1.78
CA ASP A 30 6.65 2.92 -0.44
C ASP A 30 6.26 4.31 0.05
N GLU A 31 7.11 5.32 -0.15
CA GLU A 31 6.80 6.72 0.18
C GLU A 31 5.58 7.22 -0.63
N SER A 32 5.54 6.90 -1.93
CA SER A 32 4.41 7.27 -2.79
C SER A 32 3.12 6.58 -2.37
N TRP A 33 3.20 5.32 -1.93
CA TRP A 33 2.04 4.60 -1.43
C TRP A 33 1.54 5.18 -0.11
N ALA A 34 2.43 5.49 0.83
CA ALA A 34 2.09 6.06 2.13
C ALA A 34 1.38 7.40 2.00
N ARG A 35 1.87 8.29 1.15
CA ARG A 35 1.22 9.58 0.88
C ARG A 35 -0.20 9.43 0.36
N MET A 36 -0.42 8.53 -0.61
CA MET A 36 -1.77 8.32 -1.16
C MET A 36 -2.71 7.65 -0.15
N PHE A 37 -2.17 6.85 0.77
CA PHE A 37 -2.92 6.29 1.89
C PHE A 37 -3.37 7.37 2.88
N GLU A 38 -2.51 8.36 3.17
CA GLU A 38 -2.90 9.55 3.94
C GLU A 38 -4.02 10.34 3.24
N GLU A 39 -3.90 10.60 1.94
CA GLU A 39 -4.97 11.26 1.16
C GLU A 39 -6.29 10.48 1.19
N LEU A 40 -6.25 9.15 1.30
CA LEU A 40 -7.44 8.31 1.46
C LEU A 40 -8.04 8.42 2.87
N MET A 41 -7.20 8.54 3.91
CA MET A 41 -7.68 8.78 5.27
C MET A 41 -8.38 10.14 5.37
N ASP A 42 -7.78 11.18 4.79
CA ASP A 42 -8.41 12.50 4.72
C ASP A 42 -9.74 12.46 3.97
N TYR A 43 -9.81 11.72 2.85
CA TYR A 43 -11.07 11.52 2.13
C TYR A 43 -12.13 10.86 3.02
N LYS A 44 -11.75 9.81 3.75
CA LYS A 44 -12.63 9.08 4.66
C LYS A 44 -13.12 9.97 5.79
N ASP A 45 -12.27 10.80 6.37
CA ASP A 45 -12.65 11.70 7.46
C ASP A 45 -13.64 12.79 6.98
N ASN A 46 -13.52 13.22 5.72
CA ASN A 46 -14.42 14.22 5.13
C ASN A 46 -15.77 13.65 4.67
N LEU A 47 -15.81 12.41 4.15
CA LEU A 47 -16.99 11.84 3.50
C LEU A 47 -17.59 10.62 4.23
N GLY A 48 -16.91 10.12 5.25
CA GLY A 48 -17.34 9.00 6.09
C GLY A 48 -17.10 7.61 5.49
N ASP A 49 -16.65 7.51 4.24
CA ASP A 49 -16.38 6.23 3.58
C ASP A 49 -15.11 6.26 2.71
N CYS A 50 -14.68 5.07 2.28
CA CYS A 50 -13.56 4.90 1.33
C CYS A 50 -14.05 4.58 -0.09
N LEU A 51 -15.28 4.97 -0.45
CA LEU A 51 -15.89 4.68 -1.75
C LEU A 51 -15.54 5.75 -2.78
N VAL A 52 -14.24 6.00 -2.95
CA VAL A 52 -13.73 6.98 -3.91
C VAL A 52 -14.21 6.62 -5.32
N PRO A 53 -14.93 7.52 -6.02
CA PRO A 53 -15.34 7.30 -7.40
C PRO A 53 -14.13 7.16 -8.32
N ASN A 54 -14.25 6.31 -9.36
CA ASN A 54 -13.19 6.14 -10.36
C ASN A 54 -12.80 7.45 -11.06
N LYS A 55 -13.76 8.39 -11.19
CA LYS A 55 -13.56 9.73 -11.72
C LYS A 55 -13.78 10.77 -10.61
N TYR A 56 -13.03 10.65 -9.52
CA TYR A 56 -13.06 11.67 -8.48
C TYR A 56 -12.48 12.97 -9.03
N GLN A 57 -13.33 14.00 -9.18
CA GLN A 57 -12.94 15.24 -9.86
C GLN A 57 -12.00 16.09 -9.01
N ASP A 58 -12.21 16.10 -7.68
CA ASP A 58 -11.40 16.92 -6.77
C ASP A 58 -9.99 16.35 -6.61
N ASN A 59 -9.84 15.02 -6.67
CA ASN A 59 -8.53 14.38 -6.71
C ASN A 59 -8.51 13.16 -7.67
N PRO A 60 -8.24 13.40 -8.98
CA PRO A 60 -8.19 12.33 -9.97
C PRO A 60 -7.07 11.31 -9.70
N LYS A 61 -6.00 11.72 -9.00
CA LYS A 61 -4.89 10.83 -8.64
C LYS A 61 -5.33 9.81 -7.60
N LEU A 62 -6.08 10.23 -6.59
CA LEU A 62 -6.65 9.35 -5.57
C LEU A 62 -7.61 8.32 -6.19
N GLY A 63 -8.52 8.75 -7.08
CA GLY A 63 -9.41 7.83 -7.79
C GLY A 63 -8.66 6.76 -8.61
N SER A 64 -7.62 7.18 -9.34
CA SER A 64 -6.76 6.25 -10.09
C SER A 64 -5.97 5.31 -9.19
N TRP A 65 -5.49 5.81 -8.05
CA TRP A 65 -4.76 5.03 -7.07
C TRP A 65 -5.64 3.96 -6.42
N VAL A 66 -6.85 4.32 -5.96
CA VAL A 66 -7.85 3.38 -5.41
C VAL A 66 -8.18 2.27 -6.40
N ARG A 67 -8.42 2.62 -7.68
CA ARG A 67 -8.63 1.64 -8.75
C ARG A 67 -7.43 0.70 -8.91
N THR A 68 -6.22 1.24 -8.79
CA THR A 68 -4.99 0.45 -8.86
C THR A 68 -4.87 -0.51 -7.68
N GLN A 69 -5.18 -0.07 -6.45
CA GLN A 69 -5.18 -0.95 -5.28
C GLN A 69 -6.13 -2.14 -5.46
N ARG A 70 -7.38 -1.89 -5.86
CA ARG A 70 -8.38 -2.95 -6.14
C ARG A 70 -7.85 -3.95 -7.17
N ARG A 71 -7.32 -3.46 -8.30
CA ARG A 71 -6.72 -4.32 -9.35
C ARG A 71 -5.58 -5.18 -8.82
N MET A 72 -4.67 -4.60 -8.04
CA MET A 72 -3.51 -5.33 -7.51
C MET A 72 -3.91 -6.34 -6.44
N TYR A 73 -4.93 -6.05 -5.63
CA TYR A 73 -5.51 -7.01 -4.69
C TYR A 73 -6.10 -8.23 -5.41
N HIS A 74 -6.94 -8.04 -6.44
CA HIS A 74 -7.50 -9.18 -7.17
C HIS A 74 -6.45 -10.01 -7.89
N ARG A 75 -5.36 -9.39 -8.39
CA ARG A 75 -4.22 -10.14 -8.95
C ARG A 75 -3.59 -11.03 -7.89
N THR A 76 -3.36 -10.49 -6.69
CA THR A 76 -2.81 -11.22 -5.54
C THR A 76 -3.72 -12.38 -5.14
N LYS A 77 -5.04 -12.17 -5.03
CA LYS A 77 -6.02 -13.25 -4.76
C LYS A 77 -6.02 -14.34 -5.83
N LYS A 78 -5.74 -14.01 -7.09
CA LYS A 78 -5.62 -14.96 -8.20
C LYS A 78 -4.24 -15.62 -8.29
N GLY A 79 -3.37 -15.44 -7.29
CA GLY A 79 -2.01 -16.00 -7.27
C GLY A 79 -1.07 -15.37 -8.30
N LYS A 80 -1.41 -14.21 -8.88
CA LYS A 80 -0.58 -13.53 -9.87
C LYS A 80 0.39 -12.58 -9.18
N SER A 81 1.58 -12.40 -9.78
CA SER A 81 2.56 -11.42 -9.32
C SER A 81 1.95 -10.02 -9.23
N SER A 82 2.15 -9.38 -8.09
CA SER A 82 1.56 -8.09 -7.73
C SER A 82 2.46 -7.37 -6.72
N PRO A 83 2.60 -6.03 -6.79
CA PRO A 83 3.31 -5.23 -5.78
C PRO A 83 2.46 -4.99 -4.52
N MET A 84 1.31 -5.64 -4.41
CA MET A 84 0.45 -5.58 -3.22
C MET A 84 1.02 -6.47 -2.11
N THR A 85 1.51 -5.85 -1.04
CA THR A 85 2.02 -6.55 0.13
C THR A 85 0.90 -6.81 1.13
N LYS A 86 1.08 -7.79 2.04
CA LYS A 86 0.13 -8.07 3.12
C LYS A 86 -0.06 -6.86 4.04
N GLU A 87 1.00 -6.11 4.29
CA GLU A 87 0.95 -4.89 5.12
C GLU A 87 0.04 -3.82 4.50
N ARG A 88 0.15 -3.58 3.18
CA ARG A 88 -0.71 -2.63 2.47
C ARG A 88 -2.19 -3.05 2.52
N ILE A 89 -2.46 -4.35 2.41
CA ILE A 89 -3.80 -4.91 2.56
C ILE A 89 -4.34 -4.63 3.98
N HIS A 90 -3.58 -4.99 5.02
CA HIS A 90 -4.00 -4.78 6.40
C HIS A 90 -4.24 -3.29 6.73
N LYS A 91 -3.40 -2.38 6.22
CA LYS A 91 -3.60 -0.93 6.39
C LYS A 91 -4.91 -0.45 5.77
N LEU A 92 -5.22 -0.92 4.55
CA LEU A 92 -6.47 -0.58 3.86
C LEU A 92 -7.69 -1.20 4.56
N GLU A 93 -7.61 -2.46 4.98
CA GLU A 93 -8.68 -3.11 5.74
C GLU A 93 -8.92 -2.43 7.09
N GLY A 94 -7.86 -1.96 7.77
CA GLY A 94 -7.93 -1.25 9.05
C GLY A 94 -8.71 0.07 8.99
N ILE A 95 -8.80 0.72 7.82
CA ILE A 95 -9.62 1.91 7.62
C ILE A 95 -11.01 1.61 7.08
N GLY A 96 -11.36 0.33 6.87
CA GLY A 96 -12.65 -0.09 6.31
C GLY A 96 -12.73 0.00 4.79
N PHE A 97 -11.59 -0.13 4.09
CA PHE A 97 -11.54 -0.04 2.64
C PHE A 97 -12.33 -1.18 1.97
N VAL A 98 -13.22 -0.82 1.04
CA VAL A 98 -14.03 -1.77 0.29
C VAL A 98 -13.33 -2.16 -1.01
N TRP A 99 -12.96 -3.45 -1.11
CA TRP A 99 -12.26 -4.02 -2.26
C TRP A 99 -13.21 -4.29 -3.43
N ASP A 100 -14.37 -4.89 -3.16
CA ASP A 100 -15.39 -5.21 -4.16
C ASP A 100 -16.74 -4.56 -3.83
N ALA A 101 -17.48 -4.11 -4.84
CA ALA A 101 -18.84 -3.60 -4.66
C ALA A 101 -19.82 -4.67 -4.12
N SER A 102 -19.47 -5.95 -4.26
CA SER A 102 -20.22 -7.09 -3.72
C SER A 102 -19.94 -7.39 -2.24
N ASP A 103 -18.94 -6.77 -1.62
CA ASP A 103 -18.67 -6.95 -0.18
C ASP A 103 -19.71 -6.24 0.70
N LYS A 104 -20.62 -5.45 0.12
CA LYS A 104 -21.83 -5.04 0.83
C LYS A 104 -22.78 -6.23 0.89
N CYS A 105 -23.06 -6.67 2.12
CA CYS A 105 -23.97 -7.76 2.52
C CYS A 105 -23.32 -9.12 2.82
N HIS A 106 -22.32 -9.15 3.69
CA HIS A 106 -22.34 -10.14 4.77
C HIS A 106 -22.28 -9.39 6.11
N GLY A 107 -23.44 -8.90 6.54
CA GLY A 107 -23.65 -8.73 7.98
C GLY A 107 -23.27 -10.07 8.60
N LYS A 108 -22.31 -10.07 9.52
CA LYS A 108 -22.01 -11.25 10.30
C LYS A 108 -23.32 -11.64 10.97
N ARG A 109 -23.91 -12.75 10.55
CA ARG A 109 -24.77 -13.54 11.42
C ARG A 109 -23.84 -14.05 12.51
N ASP A 110 -23.82 -13.30 13.60
CA ASP A 110 -23.68 -13.80 14.95
C ASP A 110 -24.33 -15.20 15.05
N ASP A 111 -23.48 -16.21 14.88
CA ASP A 111 -23.74 -17.60 15.23
C ASP A 111 -23.60 -17.70 16.75
N GLU A 112 -24.55 -17.12 17.49
CA GLU A 112 -24.77 -17.46 18.89
C GLU A 112 -25.72 -18.65 18.93
N GLY A 113 -25.12 -19.82 19.13
CA GLY A 113 -25.81 -21.08 19.33
C GLY A 113 -26.71 -21.07 20.57
N TRP A 114 -27.86 -21.71 20.42
CA TRP A 114 -28.71 -22.19 21.51
C TRP A 114 -28.76 -23.72 21.46
#